data_AF-A0A5N5RII6-F1
#
_entry.id   AF-A0A5N5RII6-F1
#
_cell.length_a   1.000
_cell.length_b   1.000
_cell.length_c   1.000
_cell.angle_alpha   90.00
_cell.angle_beta   90.00
_cell.angle_gamma   90.00
#
_symmetry.space_group_name_H-M   'P 1'
#
loop_
_entity.id
_entity.type
_entity.pdbx_description
1 polymer ?
#
loop_
_entity_poly.entity_id
_entity_poly.type
_entity_poly.pdbx_seq_one_letter_code
_entity_poly.pdbx_strand_id
1 'polypeptide(L)'
;MNIFPSALKHGIEPDDAMYVVEHPLRDLVLREEPLKVLYLGISQDGLPLEVVVADTSKGPALIHAMRMRTQYVKLLEGGRQWT
;
A
#
# COMPACT_ATOMS: atom_id res chain seq x y z
N MET A 1 -1.55 -12.76 6.62
CA MET A 1 -2.07 -11.40 6.83
C MET A 1 -3.58 -11.41 6.70
N ASN A 2 -4.32 -10.68 7.52
CA ASN A 2 -5.79 -10.59 7.38
C ASN A 2 -6.15 -9.50 6.36
N ILE A 3 -7.13 -9.72 5.49
CA ILE A 3 -7.59 -8.71 4.51
C ILE A 3 -9.06 -8.40 4.80
N PHE A 4 -9.36 -7.16 5.16
CA PHE A 4 -10.74 -6.76 5.34
C PHE A 4 -11.43 -6.53 4.00
N PRO A 5 -12.71 -6.95 3.82
CA PRO A 5 -13.44 -6.70 2.58
C PRO A 5 -13.51 -5.21 2.20
N SER A 6 -13.50 -4.32 3.20
CA SER A 6 -13.46 -2.87 2.98
C SER A 6 -12.18 -2.39 2.29
N ALA A 7 -11.08 -3.14 2.40
CA ALA A 7 -9.82 -2.76 1.82
C ALA A 7 -9.84 -2.76 0.30
N LEU A 8 -10.63 -3.65 -0.31
CA LEU A 8 -10.66 -3.88 -1.75
C LEU A 8 -11.78 -3.09 -2.46
N LYS A 9 -12.45 -2.17 -1.74
CA LYS A 9 -13.57 -1.35 -2.27
C LYS A 9 -13.21 -0.52 -3.50
N HIS A 10 -11.92 -0.32 -3.77
CA HIS A 10 -11.42 0.40 -4.95
C HIS A 10 -11.08 -0.51 -6.14
N GLY A 11 -11.47 -1.79 -6.10
CA GLY A 11 -11.28 -2.72 -7.21
C GLY A 11 -9.82 -3.16 -7.39
N ILE A 12 -9.07 -3.23 -6.28
CA ILE A 12 -7.72 -3.80 -6.28
C ILE A 12 -7.84 -5.29 -5.99
N GLU A 13 -7.19 -6.12 -6.80
CA GLU A 13 -7.12 -7.55 -6.57
C GLU A 13 -6.36 -7.84 -5.25
N PRO A 14 -6.80 -8.80 -4.43
CA PRO A 14 -6.14 -9.13 -3.17
C PRO A 14 -4.65 -9.46 -3.35
N ASP A 15 -4.32 -10.23 -4.39
CA ASP A 15 -2.96 -10.69 -4.67
C ASP A 15 -2.04 -9.53 -5.05
N ASP A 16 -2.54 -8.55 -5.81
CA ASP A 16 -1.81 -7.32 -6.14
C ASP A 16 -1.53 -6.48 -4.88
N ALA A 17 -2.52 -6.35 -3.99
CA ALA A 17 -2.35 -5.62 -2.75
C ALA A 17 -1.35 -6.32 -1.82
N MET A 18 -1.40 -7.64 -1.75
CA MET A 18 -0.43 -8.46 -0.99
C MET A 18 0.97 -8.35 -1.59
N TYR A 19 1.10 -8.41 -2.91
CA TYR A 19 2.38 -8.25 -3.59
C TYR A 19 3.06 -6.93 -3.24
N VAL A 20 2.30 -5.84 -3.15
CA VAL A 20 2.84 -4.52 -2.75
C VAL A 20 3.26 -4.45 -1.29
N VAL A 21 2.59 -5.19 -0.40
CA VAL A 21 3.02 -5.32 1.01
C VAL A 21 4.30 -6.13 1.12
N GLU A 22 4.47 -7.16 0.30
CA GLU A 22 5.66 -8.03 0.30
C GLU A 22 6.86 -7.40 -0.42
N HIS A 23 6.60 -6.60 -1.47
CA HIS A 23 7.60 -5.96 -2.32
C HIS A 23 7.37 -4.44 -2.44
N PRO A 24 7.36 -3.69 -1.32
CA PRO A 24 7.13 -2.27 -1.36
C PRO A 24 8.32 -1.55 -2.00
N LEU A 25 8.04 -0.53 -2.81
CA LEU A 25 9.04 0.45 -3.19
C LEU A 25 9.37 1.38 -2.02
N ARG A 26 8.37 1.66 -1.18
CA ARG A 26 8.50 2.50 0.00
C ARG A 26 7.43 2.18 1.03
N ASP A 27 7.81 2.16 2.29
CA ASP A 27 6.89 2.10 3.42
C ASP A 27 6.96 3.38 4.26
N LEU A 28 5.83 3.76 4.86
CA LEU A 28 5.68 4.94 5.70
C LEU A 28 4.86 4.56 6.93
N VAL A 29 5.47 4.65 8.11
CA VAL A 29 4.76 4.47 9.38
C VAL A 29 3.88 5.69 9.63
N LEU A 30 2.56 5.48 9.59
CA LEU A 30 1.56 6.45 9.99
C LEU A 30 1.39 6.31 11.51
N ARG A 31 1.87 7.32 12.25
CA ARG A 31 1.83 7.37 13.73
C ARG A 31 0.41 7.66 14.25
N GLU A 32 -0.55 6.86 13.81
CA GLU A 32 -1.94 6.85 14.26
C GLU A 32 -2.15 5.65 15.18
N GLU A 33 -3.22 5.66 15.98
CA GLU A 33 -3.67 4.47 16.73
C GLU A 33 -4.94 3.89 16.07
N PRO A 34 -4.99 2.59 15.75
CA PRO A 34 -3.87 1.63 15.78
C PRO A 34 -2.75 2.03 14.83
N LEU A 35 -1.52 1.56 15.12
CA LEU A 35 -0.35 1.80 14.27
C LEU A 35 -0.64 1.36 12.85
N LYS A 36 -0.39 2.24 11.88
CA LYS A 36 -0.61 1.94 10.46
C LYS A 36 0.69 2.09 9.68
N VAL A 37 0.83 1.30 8.64
CA VAL A 37 1.92 1.42 7.67
C VAL A 37 1.29 1.57 6.29
N LEU A 38 1.71 2.59 5.57
CA LEU A 38 1.40 2.80 4.16
C LEU A 38 2.52 2.21 3.32
N TYR A 39 2.19 1.22 2.50
CA TYR A 39 3.07 0.63 1.50
C TYR A 39 2.74 1.23 0.14
N LEU A 40 3.77 1.75 -0.53
CA LEU A 40 3.74 2.24 -1.90
C LEU A 40 4.50 1.24 -2.76
N GLY A 41 3.88 0.74 -3.83
CA GLY A 41 4.52 -0.23 -4.71
C GLY A 41 3.87 -0.30 -6.08
N ILE A 42 4.45 -1.17 -6.91
CA ILE A 42 3.91 -1.49 -8.23
C ILE A 42 3.41 -2.93 -8.16
N SER A 43 2.17 -3.15 -8.58
CA SER A 43 1.57 -4.48 -8.67
C SER A 43 2.24 -5.33 -9.75
N GLN A 44 1.88 -6.61 -9.85
CA GLN A 44 2.49 -7.49 -10.85
C GLN A 44 2.19 -7.04 -12.29
N ASP A 45 1.03 -6.43 -12.52
CA ASP A 45 0.60 -5.86 -13.80
C ASP A 45 1.13 -4.44 -14.07
N GLY A 46 2.02 -3.92 -13.23
CA GLY A 46 2.60 -2.59 -13.42
C GLY A 46 1.75 -1.45 -12.87
N LEU A 47 0.71 -1.74 -12.08
CA LEU A 47 -0.15 -0.70 -11.52
C LEU A 47 0.47 -0.11 -10.25
N PRO A 48 0.63 1.23 -10.14
CA PRO A 48 1.08 1.84 -8.92
C PRO A 48 -0.04 1.82 -7.88
N LEU A 49 0.22 1.24 -6.71
CA LEU A 49 -0.74 1.05 -5.64
C LEU A 49 -0.28 1.66 -4.31
N GLU A 50 -1.28 2.05 -3.53
CA GLU A 50 -1.20 2.41 -2.12
C GLU A 50 -1.94 1.36 -1.29
N VAL A 51 -1.24 0.76 -0.33
CA VAL A 51 -1.81 -0.27 0.54
C VAL A 51 -1.56 0.11 2.00
N VAL A 52 -2.62 0.18 2.81
CA VAL A 52 -2.54 0.50 4.23
C VAL A 52 -2.81 -0.75 5.06
N VAL A 53 -1.88 -1.00 5.97
CA VAL A 53 -1.92 -2.10 6.92
C VAL A 53 -2.01 -1.52 8.32
N ALA A 54 -2.97 -1.95 9.11
CA ALA A 54 -3.08 -1.61 10.52
C ALA A 54 -2.65 -2.78 11.40
N ASP A 55 -1.92 -2.50 12.47
CA ASP A 55 -1.66 -3.49 13.51
C ASP A 55 -2.88 -3.58 14.44
N THR A 56 -3.60 -4.69 14.37
CA THR A 56 -4.82 -4.90 15.15
C THR A 56 -4.57 -5.88 16.28
N SER A 57 -5.51 -5.99 17.23
CA SER A 57 -5.43 -7.01 18.29
C SER A 57 -5.41 -8.45 17.79
N LYS A 58 -5.73 -8.70 16.50
CA LYS A 58 -5.65 -10.01 15.84
C LYS A 58 -4.44 -10.13 14.91
N GLY A 59 -3.50 -9.19 14.99
CA GLY A 59 -2.33 -9.05 14.13
C GLY A 59 -2.55 -8.08 12.95
N PRO A 60 -1.57 -8.01 12.02
CA PRO A 60 -1.61 -7.10 10.88
C PRO A 60 -2.79 -7.37 9.94
N ALA A 61 -3.55 -6.32 9.66
CA ALA A 61 -4.70 -6.35 8.77
C ALA A 61 -4.56 -5.32 7.65
N LEU A 62 -4.76 -5.75 6.41
CA LEU A 62 -4.90 -4.89 5.25
C LEU A 62 -6.28 -4.24 5.31
N ILE A 63 -6.30 -2.92 5.49
CA ILE A 63 -7.53 -2.14 5.72
C ILE A 63 -7.91 -1.23 4.55
N HIS A 64 -6.96 -0.97 3.65
CA HIS A 64 -7.18 -0.13 2.47
C HIS A 64 -6.20 -0.51 1.35
N ALA A 65 -6.70 -0.64 0.13
CA ALA A 65 -5.91 -0.73 -1.09
C ALA A 65 -6.56 0.14 -2.17
N MET A 66 -5.76 0.96 -2.85
CA MET A 66 -6.23 1.76 -3.97
C MET A 66 -5.10 2.03 -4.97
N ARG A 67 -5.45 2.52 -6.16
CA ARG A 67 -4.47 3.11 -7.07
C ARG A 67 -3.75 4.27 -6.40
N MET A 68 -2.45 4.38 -6.66
CA MET A 68 -1.62 5.43 -6.10
C MET A 68 -2.09 6.82 -6.58
N ARG A 69 -2.33 7.70 -5.62
CA ARG A 69 -2.59 9.13 -5.77
C ARG A 69 -1.34 9.83 -6.30
N THR A 70 -1.57 10.84 -7.13
CA THR A 70 -0.52 11.61 -7.83
C THR A 70 0.57 12.16 -6.88
N GLN A 71 0.21 12.51 -5.64
CA GLN A 71 1.19 13.03 -4.67
C GLN A 71 2.28 12.01 -4.31
N TYR A 72 1.94 10.73 -4.24
CA TYR A 72 2.90 9.67 -3.92
C TYR A 72 3.65 9.18 -5.16
N VAL A 73 3.02 9.26 -6.34
CA VAL A 73 3.73 9.08 -7.61
C VAL A 73 4.89 10.07 -7.73
N LYS A 74 4.64 11.37 -7.46
CA LYS A 74 5.70 12.38 -7.45
C LYS A 74 6.78 12.12 -6.40
N LEU A 75 6.42 11.54 -5.25
CA LEU A 75 7.37 11.14 -4.21
C LEU A 75 8.30 10.02 -4.69
N LEU A 76 7.80 9.11 -5.53
CA LEU A 76 8.60 8.05 -6.16
C LEU A 76 9.43 8.57 -7.34
N GLU A 77 8.88 9.49 -8.14
CA GLU A 77 9.58 10.12 -9.28
C GLU A 77 10.72 11.04 -8.84
N GLY A 78 10.54 11.77 -7.72
CA GLY A 78 11.57 12.64 -7.15
C GLY A 78 12.82 11.92 -6.60
N GLY A 79 12.85 10.58 -6.65
CA GLY A 79 14.03 9.75 -6.35
C GLY A 79 14.78 9.24 -7.58
N ARG A 80 14.26 9.42 -8.80
CA ARG A 80 14.97 9.10 -10.04
C ARG A 80 15.26 10.37 -10.82
N GLN A 81 16.48 10.87 -10.65
CA GLN A 81 17.12 11.68 -11.67
C GLN A 81 17.46 10.73 -12.83
N TRP A 82 16.57 10.61 -13.80
CA TRP A 82 16.89 10.00 -15.09
C TRP A 82 17.75 11.00 -15.85
N THR A 83 19.07 10.80 -15.82
CA THR A 83 19.99 11.33 -16.86
C THR A 83 19.89 10.49 -18.11
#